data_AF-A0A3D1IFX9-F1
#
_entry.id   AF-A0A3D1IFX9-F1
#
_cell.length_a   1.000
_cell.length_b   1.000
_cell.length_c   1.000
_cell.angle_alpha   90.00
_cell.angle_beta   90.00
_cell.angle_gamma   90.00
#
_symmetry.space_group_name_H-M   'P 1'
#
loop_
_entity.id
_entity.type
_entity.pdbx_description
1 polymer ?
#
loop_
_entity_poly.entity_id
_entity_poly.type
_entity_poly.pdbx_seq_one_letter_code
_entity_poly.pdbx_strand_id
1 'polypeptide(L)'
;MDPRQARFLASFSYVLSRVANADSTICVNETEAMREIVQKLGHLPEAQALLVVEIAKSQARLLGGTENYLVTREFQDVATTAQRLELLDCLFAVAAADGAISTIEESQTGQIAKELGFTHPEYVAALANHSEHRTVLRLLRTKREA
;
A
#
# COMPACT_ATOMS: atom_id res chain seq x y z
N MET A 1 10.24 13.41 -14.77
CA MET A 1 10.68 12.17 -14.10
C MET A 1 11.36 11.29 -15.13
N ASP A 2 12.34 10.50 -14.68
CA ASP A 2 12.92 9.43 -15.49
C ASP A 2 11.87 8.31 -15.75
N PRO A 3 11.86 7.64 -16.92
CA PRO A 3 10.88 6.60 -17.23
C PRO A 3 10.84 5.44 -16.23
N ARG A 4 11.98 5.04 -15.66
CA ARG A 4 12.04 3.98 -14.64
C ARG A 4 11.38 4.43 -13.35
N GLN A 5 11.63 5.66 -12.93
CA GLN A 5 11.02 6.24 -11.74
C GLN A 5 9.50 6.39 -11.91
N ALA A 6 9.04 6.75 -13.11
CA ALA A 6 7.62 6.84 -13.43
C ALA A 6 6.93 5.46 -13.34
N ARG A 7 7.55 4.40 -13.89
CA ARG A 7 7.05 3.01 -13.77
C ARG A 7 7.01 2.53 -12.33
N PHE A 8 8.07 2.81 -11.58
CA PHE A 8 8.11 2.49 -10.14
C PHE A 8 6.95 3.15 -9.41
N LEU A 9 6.75 4.46 -9.60
CA LEU A 9 5.68 5.20 -8.91
C LEU A 9 4.28 4.77 -9.34
N ALA A 10 4.06 4.54 -10.64
CA ALA A 10 2.78 4.11 -11.18
C ALA A 10 2.39 2.72 -10.65
N SER A 11 3.30 1.75 -10.75
CA SER A 11 3.06 0.40 -10.23
C SER A 11 2.92 0.40 -8.70
N PHE A 12 3.76 1.16 -7.98
CA PHE A 12 3.66 1.32 -6.52
C PHE A 12 2.27 1.84 -6.10
N SER A 13 1.83 2.96 -6.67
CA SER A 13 0.53 3.57 -6.33
C SER A 13 -0.67 2.70 -6.74
N TYR A 14 -0.55 1.97 -7.85
CA TYR A 14 -1.55 0.98 -8.25
C TYR A 14 -1.69 -0.13 -7.21
N VAL A 15 -0.57 -0.69 -6.73
CA VAL A 15 -0.60 -1.77 -5.73
C VAL A 15 -1.16 -1.30 -4.38
N LEU A 16 -0.87 -0.06 -3.96
CA LEU A 16 -1.57 0.55 -2.81
C LEU A 16 -3.09 0.58 -3.01
N SER A 17 -3.53 1.01 -4.20
CA SER A 17 -4.96 1.09 -4.56
C SER A 17 -5.62 -0.29 -4.62
N ARG A 18 -4.88 -1.35 -5.00
CA ARG A 18 -5.39 -2.73 -4.99
C ARG A 18 -5.79 -3.19 -3.59
N VAL A 19 -5.02 -2.83 -2.57
CA VAL A 19 -5.33 -3.17 -1.18
C VAL A 19 -6.50 -2.35 -0.68
N ALA A 20 -6.47 -1.02 -0.87
CA ALA A 20 -7.56 -0.16 -0.43
C ALA A 20 -8.90 -0.44 -1.14
N ASN A 21 -8.86 -0.98 -2.36
CA ASN A 21 -10.06 -1.34 -3.12
C ASN A 21 -10.43 -2.83 -2.98
N ALA A 22 -9.86 -3.54 -2.01
CA ALA A 22 -10.04 -4.98 -1.85
C ALA A 22 -11.51 -5.38 -1.63
N ASP A 23 -12.26 -4.54 -0.93
CA ASP A 23 -13.71 -4.68 -0.68
C ASP A 23 -14.57 -3.84 -1.66
N SER A 24 -13.96 -3.35 -2.74
CA SER A 24 -14.55 -2.43 -3.73
C SER A 24 -14.89 -1.02 -3.22
N THR A 25 -14.41 -0.62 -2.04
CA THR A 25 -14.64 0.72 -1.48
C THR A 25 -13.34 1.29 -0.93
N ILE A 26 -12.92 2.44 -1.47
CA ILE A 26 -11.76 3.17 -0.93
C ILE A 26 -12.28 4.33 -0.08
N CYS A 27 -11.98 4.34 1.22
CA CYS A 27 -12.40 5.39 2.13
C CYS A 27 -11.46 6.61 2.11
N VAL A 28 -11.87 7.68 2.80
CA VAL A 28 -11.11 8.93 2.88
C VAL A 28 -9.78 8.70 3.61
N ASN A 29 -9.77 7.94 4.70
CA ASN A 29 -8.56 7.71 5.50
C ASN A 29 -7.50 6.94 4.70
N GLU A 30 -7.90 5.91 3.94
CA GLU A 30 -7.01 5.18 3.04
C GLU A 30 -6.49 6.06 1.91
N THR A 31 -7.35 6.89 1.32
CA THR A 31 -6.95 7.84 0.27
C THR A 31 -5.90 8.82 0.79
N GLU A 32 -6.08 9.36 2.00
CA GLU A 32 -5.10 10.24 2.63
C GLU A 32 -3.80 9.51 2.97
N ALA A 33 -3.87 8.29 3.49
CA ALA A 33 -2.69 7.47 3.74
C ALA A 33 -1.90 7.22 2.45
N MET A 34 -2.58 6.84 1.37
CA MET A 34 -1.97 6.67 0.05
C MET A 34 -1.31 7.96 -0.45
N ARG A 35 -1.99 9.11 -0.31
CA ARG A 35 -1.46 10.42 -0.71
C ARG A 35 -0.17 10.74 0.03
N GLU A 36 -0.16 10.59 1.36
CA GLU A 36 1.04 10.85 2.16
C GLU A 36 2.21 9.93 1.79
N ILE A 37 1.93 8.64 1.59
CA ILE A 37 2.94 7.65 1.21
C ILE A 37 3.53 7.99 -0.16
N VAL A 38 2.69 8.22 -1.17
CA VAL A 38 3.10 8.58 -2.54
C VAL A 38 3.87 9.90 -2.55
N GLN A 39 3.46 10.87 -1.73
CA GLN A 39 4.17 12.15 -1.59
C GLN A 39 5.58 11.95 -1.04
N LYS A 40 5.72 11.21 0.07
CA LYS A 40 6.99 10.99 0.76
C LYS A 40 7.97 10.16 -0.10
N LEU A 41 7.50 9.06 -0.67
CA LEU A 41 8.33 8.16 -1.48
C LEU A 41 8.61 8.68 -2.88
N GLY A 42 7.63 9.34 -3.50
CA GLY A 42 7.79 9.94 -4.83
C GLY A 42 8.55 11.27 -4.81
N HIS A 43 8.80 11.84 -3.62
CA HIS A 43 9.30 13.21 -3.45
C HIS A 43 8.50 14.23 -4.26
N LEU A 44 7.18 14.07 -4.28
CA LEU A 44 6.27 14.85 -5.10
C LEU A 44 5.66 16.02 -4.31
N PRO A 45 5.32 17.13 -4.98
CA PRO A 45 4.38 18.11 -4.44
C PRO A 45 3.04 17.46 -4.15
N GLU A 46 2.34 17.96 -3.13
CA GLU A 46 1.05 17.42 -2.68
C GLU A 46 0.03 17.26 -3.82
N ALA A 47 -0.13 18.27 -4.68
CA ALA A 47 -1.06 18.23 -5.80
C ALA A 47 -0.72 17.12 -6.82
N GLN A 48 0.56 16.81 -7.02
CA GLN A 48 0.99 15.73 -7.91
C GLN A 48 0.78 14.36 -7.26
N ALA A 49 1.05 14.23 -5.95
CA ALA A 49 0.76 13.00 -5.22
C ALA A 49 -0.74 12.67 -5.24
N LEU A 50 -1.60 13.68 -5.04
CA LEU A 50 -3.05 13.54 -5.12
C LEU A 50 -3.49 13.07 -6.52
N LEU A 51 -2.94 13.66 -7.58
CA LEU A 51 -3.24 13.24 -8.95
C LEU A 51 -2.84 11.78 -9.20
N VAL A 52 -1.66 11.36 -8.75
CA VAL A 52 -1.19 9.97 -8.87
C VAL A 52 -2.13 9.01 -8.13
N VAL A 53 -2.56 9.36 -6.93
CA VAL A 53 -3.53 8.56 -6.15
C VAL A 53 -4.86 8.45 -6.88
N GLU A 54 -5.41 9.54 -7.42
CA GLU A 54 -6.68 9.47 -8.16
C GLU A 54 -6.58 8.63 -9.44
N ILE A 55 -5.46 8.71 -10.16
CA ILE A 55 -5.20 7.84 -11.32
C ILE A 55 -5.16 6.37 -10.87
N ALA A 56 -4.43 6.07 -9.80
CA ALA A 56 -4.29 4.70 -9.30
C ALA A 56 -5.62 4.12 -8.80
N LYS A 57 -6.43 4.92 -8.09
CA LYS A 57 -7.80 4.55 -7.67
C LYS A 57 -8.70 4.25 -8.88
N SER A 58 -8.64 5.11 -9.90
CA SER A 58 -9.40 4.92 -11.14
C SER A 58 -9.00 3.61 -11.83
N GLN A 59 -7.71 3.34 -11.95
CA GLN A 59 -7.20 2.10 -12.55
C GLN A 59 -7.59 0.87 -11.73
N ALA A 60 -7.45 0.89 -10.40
CA ALA A 60 -7.83 -0.24 -9.55
C ALA A 60 -9.32 -0.59 -9.66
N ARG A 61 -10.19 0.41 -9.83
CA ARG A 61 -11.64 0.20 -10.04
C ARG A 61 -11.98 -0.31 -11.44
N LEU A 62 -11.30 0.17 -12.48
CA LEU A 62 -11.61 -0.13 -13.88
C LEU A 62 -10.91 -1.40 -14.40
N LEU A 63 -9.71 -1.69 -13.89
CA LEU A 63 -8.81 -2.75 -14.36
C LEU A 63 -8.52 -3.79 -13.27
N GLY A 64 -9.13 -3.63 -12.09
CA GLY A 64 -9.03 -4.56 -10.97
C GLY A 64 -9.39 -5.98 -11.39
N GLY A 65 -8.55 -6.94 -11.02
CA GLY A 65 -8.67 -8.34 -11.40
C GLY A 65 -7.76 -8.71 -12.57
N THR A 66 -7.94 -8.12 -13.76
CA THR A 66 -7.18 -8.52 -14.97
C THR A 66 -5.72 -8.08 -14.92
N GLU A 67 -5.46 -6.86 -14.44
CA GLU A 67 -4.12 -6.27 -14.45
C GLU A 67 -3.36 -6.43 -13.12
N ASN A 68 -4.05 -6.89 -12.08
CA ASN A 68 -3.52 -6.97 -10.72
C ASN A 68 -2.16 -7.68 -10.65
N TYR A 69 -2.11 -8.91 -11.16
CA TYR A 69 -0.89 -9.70 -11.17
C TYR A 69 0.22 -9.06 -12.01
N LEU A 70 -0.12 -8.53 -13.19
CA LEU A 70 0.85 -7.94 -14.12
C LEU A 70 1.52 -6.71 -13.53
N VAL A 71 0.75 -5.79 -12.94
CA VAL A 71 1.29 -4.56 -12.37
C VAL A 71 2.14 -4.83 -11.12
N THR A 72 1.77 -5.83 -10.30
CA THR A 72 2.62 -6.21 -9.15
C THR A 72 3.92 -6.86 -9.59
N ARG A 73 3.90 -7.66 -10.65
CA ARG A 73 5.14 -8.18 -11.26
C ARG A 73 5.98 -7.07 -11.86
N GLU A 74 5.38 -6.10 -12.54
CA GLU A 74 6.11 -4.92 -13.04
C GLU A 74 6.79 -4.17 -11.89
N PHE A 75 6.09 -3.95 -10.77
CA PHE A 75 6.71 -3.35 -9.58
C PHE A 75 7.89 -4.20 -9.08
N GLN A 76 7.71 -5.51 -8.96
CA GLN A 76 8.74 -6.44 -8.52
C GLN A 76 10.01 -6.35 -9.40
N ASP A 77 9.84 -6.22 -10.72
CA ASP A 77 10.94 -6.17 -11.68
C ASP A 77 11.74 -4.86 -11.61
N VAL A 78 11.07 -3.74 -11.31
CA VAL A 78 11.74 -2.43 -11.23
C VAL A 78 12.27 -2.11 -9.83
N ALA A 79 11.75 -2.75 -8.79
CA ALA A 79 12.06 -2.51 -7.39
C ALA A 79 13.21 -3.38 -6.85
N THR A 80 13.95 -2.81 -5.89
CA THR A 80 14.92 -3.56 -5.07
C THR A 80 14.21 -4.37 -3.99
N THR A 81 14.92 -5.32 -3.35
CA THR A 81 14.38 -6.08 -2.19
C THR A 81 13.94 -5.17 -1.05
N ALA A 82 14.70 -4.11 -0.75
CA ALA A 82 14.33 -3.15 0.29
C ALA A 82 13.03 -2.41 -0.06
N GLN A 83 12.88 -1.98 -1.32
CA GLN A 83 11.67 -1.30 -1.80
C GLN A 83 10.45 -2.21 -1.83
N ARG A 84 10.63 -3.52 -2.05
CA ARG A 84 9.54 -4.51 -1.93
C ARG A 84 9.03 -4.63 -0.49
N LEU A 85 9.95 -4.60 0.48
CA LEU A 85 9.59 -4.64 1.90
C LEU A 85 8.90 -3.33 2.31
N GLU A 86 9.43 -2.20 1.86
CA GLU A 86 8.82 -0.88 2.08
C GLU A 86 7.41 -0.78 1.50
N LEU A 87 7.16 -1.33 0.29
CA LEU A 87 5.81 -1.44 -0.25
C LEU A 87 4.92 -2.27 0.66
N LEU A 88 5.37 -3.43 1.14
CA LEU A 88 4.57 -4.28 2.02
C LEU A 88 4.17 -3.55 3.32
N ASP A 89 5.10 -2.81 3.92
CA ASP A 89 4.81 -1.97 5.10
C ASP A 89 3.79 -0.87 4.76
N CYS A 90 3.90 -0.26 3.59
CA CYS A 90 2.95 0.75 3.12
C CYS A 90 1.54 0.16 2.88
N LEU A 91 1.43 -1.08 2.39
CA LEU A 91 0.14 -1.75 2.22
C LEU A 91 -0.57 -1.94 3.56
N PHE A 92 0.17 -2.34 4.60
CA PHE A 92 -0.40 -2.44 5.93
C PHE A 92 -0.79 -1.09 6.52
N ALA A 93 -0.03 -0.03 6.23
CA ALA A 93 -0.36 1.32 6.66
C ALA A 93 -1.66 1.83 6.02
N VAL A 94 -1.86 1.56 4.72
CA VAL A 94 -3.10 1.90 4.00
C VAL A 94 -4.28 1.10 4.55
N ALA A 95 -4.19 -0.22 4.59
CA ALA A 95 -5.26 -1.10 5.09
C ALA A 95 -5.58 -0.89 6.59
N ALA A 96 -4.74 -0.16 7.32
CA ALA A 96 -4.96 0.17 8.72
C ALA A 96 -5.41 1.61 8.94
N ALA A 97 -5.56 2.41 7.88
CA ALA A 97 -5.73 3.85 7.97
C ALA A 97 -7.03 4.25 8.69
N ASP A 98 -8.06 3.42 8.62
CA ASP A 98 -9.33 3.59 9.34
C ASP A 98 -9.34 2.97 10.75
N GLY A 99 -8.22 2.34 11.16
CA GLY A 99 -8.01 1.79 12.49
C GLY A 99 -8.11 0.26 12.58
N ALA A 100 -8.47 -0.45 11.51
CA ALA A 100 -8.49 -1.92 11.49
C ALA A 100 -8.21 -2.46 10.08
N ILE A 101 -7.50 -3.60 9.98
CA ILE A 101 -7.39 -4.31 8.69
C ILE A 101 -8.54 -5.32 8.64
N SER A 102 -9.36 -5.26 7.59
CA SER A 102 -10.38 -6.27 7.33
C SER A 102 -9.75 -7.59 6.86
N THR A 103 -10.50 -8.69 6.98
CA THR A 103 -10.05 -10.01 6.49
C THR A 103 -9.82 -10.02 4.97
N ILE A 104 -10.54 -9.18 4.22
CA ILE A 104 -10.43 -9.08 2.76
C ILE A 104 -9.13 -8.36 2.37
N GLU A 105 -8.81 -7.24 3.03
CA GLU A 105 -7.57 -6.51 2.81
C GLU A 105 -6.34 -7.31 3.25
N GLU A 106 -6.43 -8.04 4.37
CA GLU A 106 -5.37 -8.95 4.81
C GLU A 106 -5.12 -10.04 3.76
N SER A 107 -6.19 -10.64 3.23
CA SER A 107 -6.10 -11.64 2.16
C SER A 107 -5.46 -11.06 0.90
N GLN A 108 -5.85 -9.86 0.47
CA GLN A 108 -5.25 -9.17 -0.67
C GLN A 108 -3.77 -8.83 -0.42
N THR A 109 -3.41 -8.36 0.77
CA THR A 109 -2.02 -8.06 1.12
C THR A 109 -1.16 -9.33 1.12
N GLY A 110 -1.68 -10.44 1.64
CA GLY A 110 -1.01 -11.74 1.58
C GLY A 110 -0.84 -12.27 0.16
N GLN A 111 -1.80 -12.03 -0.73
CA GLN A 111 -1.65 -12.36 -2.15
C GLN A 111 -0.57 -11.51 -2.82
N ILE A 112 -0.59 -10.18 -2.60
CA ILE A 112 0.41 -9.27 -3.13
C ILE A 112 1.81 -9.63 -2.61
N ALA A 113 1.96 -10.00 -1.34
CA ALA A 113 3.24 -10.42 -0.78
C ALA A 113 3.82 -11.63 -1.53
N LYS A 114 2.99 -12.63 -1.86
CA LYS A 114 3.42 -13.78 -2.68
C LYS A 114 3.84 -13.34 -4.08
N GLU A 115 3.09 -12.43 -4.71
CA GLU A 115 3.39 -11.89 -6.03
C GLU A 115 4.72 -11.12 -6.04
N LEU A 116 5.05 -10.40 -4.96
CA LEU A 116 6.32 -9.70 -4.75
C LEU A 116 7.50 -10.64 -4.44
N GLY A 117 7.22 -11.92 -4.21
CA GLY A 117 8.20 -12.97 -3.96
C GLY A 117 8.53 -13.21 -2.49
N PHE A 118 7.70 -12.75 -1.55
CA PHE A 118 7.88 -13.06 -0.13
C PHE A 118 7.43 -14.48 0.19
N THR A 119 8.17 -15.14 1.06
CA THR A 119 7.76 -16.39 1.69
C THR A 119 6.72 -16.15 2.78
N HIS A 120 5.98 -17.18 3.15
CA HIS A 120 4.99 -17.06 4.23
C HIS A 120 5.61 -16.62 5.58
N PRO A 121 6.78 -17.14 6.02
CA PRO A 121 7.43 -16.66 7.23
C PRO A 121 7.80 -15.17 7.19
N GLU A 122 8.29 -14.66 6.05
CA GLU A 122 8.63 -13.24 5.89
C GLU A 122 7.38 -12.36 5.98
N TYR A 123 6.27 -12.77 5.36
CA TYR A 123 4.99 -12.09 5.47
C TYR A 123 4.49 -12.03 6.92
N VAL A 124 4.54 -13.15 7.64
CA VAL A 124 4.11 -13.22 9.05
C VAL A 124 4.96 -12.31 9.93
N ALA A 125 6.27 -12.26 9.71
CA ALA A 125 7.17 -11.37 10.44
C ALA A 125 6.84 -9.88 10.18
N ALA A 126 6.59 -9.51 8.92
CA ALA A 126 6.18 -8.14 8.57
C ALA A 126 4.83 -7.75 9.21
N LEU A 127 3.84 -8.65 9.16
CA LEU A 127 2.54 -8.45 9.78
C LEU A 127 2.64 -8.28 11.31
N ALA A 128 3.47 -9.11 11.96
CA ALA A 128 3.72 -9.01 13.40
C ALA A 128 4.33 -7.66 13.78
N ASN A 129 5.39 -7.23 13.08
CA ASN A 129 6.03 -5.93 13.31
C ASN A 129 5.03 -4.78 13.16
N HIS A 130 4.20 -4.79 12.12
CA HIS A 130 3.19 -3.76 11.92
C HIS A 130 2.12 -3.76 13.03
N SER A 131 1.68 -4.95 13.47
CA SER A 131 0.71 -5.10 14.56
C SER A 131 1.22 -4.54 15.89
N GLU A 132 2.50 -4.74 16.22
CA GLU A 132 3.15 -4.17 17.40
C GLU A 132 3.23 -2.65 17.31
N HIS A 133 3.67 -2.10 16.17
CA HIS A 133 3.75 -0.65 15.95
C HIS A 133 2.38 0.01 16.09
N ARG A 134 1.31 -0.60 15.55
CA ARG A 134 -0.07 -0.12 15.75
C ARG A 134 -0.52 -0.20 17.20
N THR A 135 -0.21 -1.29 17.89
CA THR A 135 -0.57 -1.45 19.31
C THR A 135 0.09 -0.34 20.14
N VAL A 136 1.37 -0.05 19.88
CA VAL A 136 2.10 1.05 20.51
C VAL A 136 1.48 2.41 20.18
N LEU A 137 1.21 2.71 18.90
CA LEU A 137 0.57 3.98 18.50
C LEU A 137 -0.82 4.15 19.10
N ARG A 138 -1.63 3.09 19.16
CA ARG A 138 -2.97 3.10 19.77
C ARG A 138 -2.88 3.36 21.28
N LEU A 139 -1.96 2.70 22.00
CA LEU A 139 -1.72 2.92 23.43
C LEU A 139 -1.23 4.34 23.75
N LEU A 140 -0.40 4.93 22.87
CA LEU A 140 0.08 6.30 23.03
C LEU A 140 -1.03 7.33 22.81
N ARG A 141 -1.96 7.05 21.89
CA ARG A 141 -3.13 7.91 21.63
C ARG A 141 -4.13 7.88 22.79
N THR A 142 -4.44 6.70 23.33
CA THR A 142 -5.34 6.58 24.49
C THR A 142 -4.77 7.19 25.78
N LYS A 143 -3.45 7.19 25.96
CA LYS A 143 -2.78 7.90 27.08
C LYS A 143 -2.77 9.42 26.95
N ARG A 144 -2.98 9.96 25.74
CA ARG A 144 -2.98 11.42 25.49
C ARG A 144 -4.37 12.05 25.66
N GLU A 145 -5.40 11.22 25.65
CA GLU A 145 -6.81 11.60 25.79
C GLU A 145 -7.33 11.35 27.23
N ALA A 146 -6.47 10.89 28.15
CA ALA A 146 -6.74 10.65 29.57
C ALA A 146 -5.88 11.58 30.44
#